data_AF-A0AAW9GLR0-F1
#
_entry.id   AF-A0AAW9GLR0-F1
#
_cell.length_a   1.000
_cell.length_b   1.000
_cell.length_c   1.000
_cell.angle_alpha   90.00
_cell.angle_beta   90.00
_cell.angle_gamma   90.00
#
_symmetry.space_group_name_H-M   'P 1'
#
loop_
_entity.id
_entity.type
_entity.pdbx_description
1 polymer ?
#
loop_
_entity_poly.entity_id
_entity_poly.type
_entity_poly.pdbx_seq_one_letter_code
_entity_poly.pdbx_strand_id
1 'polypeptide(L)'
;MTEQLTFLLDDFTNTTTVMKNTRVKDIREQAKPFDIKNAHAKHLPGHVGFADVLAIIPCDVWSADELPRSVRQDNHFDMYIDYVTALWRYRRAQDKSFFWDEAEEICKAARESQEPQPLRIYFDSGFKPQFVTKYLEG
;
A
#
# COMPACT_ATOMS: atom_id res chain seq x y z
N MET A 1 -40.05 -7.08 -31.06
CA MET A 1 -39.32 -5.79 -31.07
C MET A 1 -38.65 -5.68 -29.71
N THR A 2 -37.36 -5.29 -29.65
CA THR A 2 -36.48 -5.05 -28.47
C THR A 2 -35.58 -6.19 -27.99
N GLU A 3 -34.48 -6.47 -28.72
CA GLU A 3 -33.27 -7.08 -28.16
C GLU A 3 -32.02 -6.49 -28.85
N GLN A 4 -31.58 -5.28 -28.48
CA GLN A 4 -30.33 -4.67 -28.98
C GLN A 4 -29.59 -3.82 -27.93
N LEU A 5 -29.67 -4.14 -26.63
CA LEU A 5 -29.12 -3.30 -25.56
C LEU A 5 -28.18 -4.02 -24.57
N THR A 6 -27.42 -5.02 -25.01
CA THR A 6 -26.47 -5.73 -24.13
C THR A 6 -25.03 -5.81 -24.63
N PHE A 7 -24.66 -5.25 -25.78
CA PHE A 7 -23.31 -5.42 -26.33
C PHE A 7 -22.34 -4.24 -26.08
N LEU A 8 -22.76 -3.14 -25.45
CA LEU A 8 -21.92 -1.94 -25.29
C LEU A 8 -21.35 -1.72 -23.88
N LEU A 9 -21.64 -2.60 -22.91
CA LEU A 9 -21.16 -2.45 -21.53
C LEU A 9 -19.86 -3.21 -21.24
N ASP A 10 -19.52 -4.24 -22.01
CA ASP A 10 -18.35 -5.10 -21.75
C ASP A 10 -17.03 -4.49 -22.26
N ASP A 11 -17.04 -3.64 -23.28
CA ASP A 11 -15.80 -3.04 -23.81
C ASP A 11 -15.25 -1.90 -22.94
N PHE A 12 -16.12 -1.16 -22.23
CA PHE A 12 -15.66 -0.07 -21.35
C PHE A 12 -14.93 -0.60 -20.12
N THR A 13 -15.37 -1.73 -19.56
CA THR A 13 -14.71 -2.32 -18.38
C THR A 13 -13.35 -2.90 -18.75
N ASN A 14 -13.24 -3.58 -19.89
CA ASN A 14 -12.00 -4.16 -20.42
C ASN A 14 -10.96 -3.08 -20.77
N THR A 15 -11.36 -2.00 -21.43
CA THR A 15 -10.42 -0.92 -21.78
C THR A 15 -9.88 -0.22 -20.53
N THR A 16 -10.73 -0.02 -19.52
CA THR A 16 -10.34 0.60 -18.25
C THR A 16 -9.42 -0.31 -17.43
N THR A 17 -9.65 -1.62 -17.42
CA THR A 17 -8.78 -2.60 -16.74
C THR A 17 -7.42 -2.72 -17.42
N VAL A 18 -7.37 -2.77 -18.76
CA VAL A 18 -6.09 -2.81 -19.51
C VAL A 18 -5.27 -1.55 -19.23
N MET A 19 -5.88 -0.35 -19.23
CA MET A 19 -5.17 0.90 -18.94
C MET A 19 -4.69 1.00 -17.49
N LYS A 20 -5.47 0.52 -16.51
CA LYS A 20 -5.03 0.44 -15.10
C LYS A 20 -3.84 -0.51 -14.95
N ASN A 21 -3.91 -1.68 -15.57
CA ASN A 21 -2.87 -2.71 -15.46
C ASN A 21 -1.54 -2.27 -16.09
N THR A 22 -1.56 -1.53 -17.20
CA THR A 22 -0.34 -0.97 -17.80
C THR A 22 0.27 0.12 -16.91
N ARG A 23 -0.55 1.02 -16.37
CA ARG A 23 -0.07 2.06 -15.43
C ARG A 23 0.55 1.46 -14.17
N VAL A 24 -0.06 0.44 -13.59
CA VAL A 24 0.47 -0.25 -12.41
C VAL A 24 1.82 -0.90 -12.70
N LYS A 25 2.00 -1.51 -13.88
CA LYS A 25 3.30 -2.08 -14.29
C LYS A 25 4.38 -1.01 -14.39
N ASP A 26 4.09 0.11 -15.06
CA ASP A 26 5.05 1.22 -15.20
C ASP A 26 5.44 1.82 -13.83
N ILE A 27 4.48 1.96 -12.90
CA ILE A 27 4.75 2.50 -11.57
C ILE A 27 5.60 1.53 -10.74
N ARG A 28 5.35 0.21 -10.85
CA ARG A 28 6.13 -0.81 -10.13
C ARG A 28 7.57 -0.90 -10.66
N GLU A 29 7.79 -0.70 -11.95
CA GLU A 29 9.13 -0.65 -12.56
C GLU A 29 9.91 0.62 -12.16
N GLN A 30 9.20 1.72 -11.88
CA GLN A 30 9.81 2.95 -11.38
C GLN A 30 9.98 2.99 -9.86
N ALA A 31 9.31 2.09 -9.14
CA ALA A 31 9.36 2.03 -7.68
C ALA A 31 10.74 1.59 -7.21
N LYS A 32 11.29 2.33 -6.24
CA LYS A 32 12.61 2.08 -5.67
C LYS A 32 12.48 1.62 -4.22
N PRO A 33 13.45 0.85 -3.70
CA PRO A 33 13.49 0.55 -2.28
C PRO A 33 13.60 1.84 -1.47
N PHE A 34 13.00 1.84 -0.28
CA PHE A 34 13.06 2.98 0.63
C PHE A 34 14.51 3.33 1.00
N ASP A 35 14.86 4.60 0.80
CA ASP A 35 16.16 5.15 1.14
C ASP A 35 15.97 6.29 2.15
N ILE A 36 16.48 6.08 3.36
CA ILE A 36 16.41 7.04 4.47
C ILE A 36 17.09 8.36 4.11
N LYS A 37 18.14 8.35 3.27
CA LYS A 37 18.85 9.58 2.87
C LYS A 37 18.00 10.49 1.98
N ASN A 38 17.14 9.88 1.17
CA ASN A 38 16.22 10.58 0.28
C ASN A 38 14.84 10.81 0.93
N ALA A 39 14.57 10.13 2.05
CA ALA A 39 13.40 10.36 2.84
C ALA A 39 13.50 11.73 3.52
N HIS A 40 12.59 12.65 3.17
CA HIS A 40 12.46 13.95 3.81
C HIS A 40 12.07 13.78 5.29
N ALA A 41 13.07 13.52 6.13
CA ALA A 41 12.93 13.18 7.53
C ALA A 41 12.30 14.35 8.30
N LYS A 42 11.09 14.13 8.79
CA LYS A 42 10.40 15.05 9.69
C LYS A 42 10.75 14.67 11.12
N HIS A 43 11.37 15.61 11.84
CA HIS A 43 11.67 15.47 13.25
C HIS A 43 10.77 16.40 14.06
N LEU A 44 9.93 15.81 14.90
CA LEU A 44 9.21 16.54 15.95
C LEU A 44 10.00 16.37 17.26
N PRO A 45 10.26 17.45 18.02
CA PRO A 45 10.99 17.35 19.27
C PRO A 45 10.27 16.39 20.25
N GLY A 46 10.98 15.37 20.72
CA GLY A 46 10.43 14.32 21.59
C GLY A 46 9.74 13.15 20.87
N HIS A 47 9.68 13.16 19.54
CA HIS A 47 9.13 12.07 18.73
C HIS A 47 10.18 11.46 17.80
N VAL A 48 9.95 10.20 17.44
CA VAL A 48 10.76 9.49 16.45
C VAL A 48 10.66 10.21 15.11
N GLY A 49 11.79 10.36 14.42
CA GLY A 49 11.80 10.90 13.06
C GLY A 49 10.97 10.02 12.15
N PHE A 50 10.15 10.64 11.30
CA PHE A 50 9.29 9.94 10.37
C PHE A 50 9.38 10.51 8.97
N ALA A 51 9.03 9.69 7.99
CA ALA A 51 8.86 10.11 6.61
C ALA A 51 7.53 9.62 6.09
N ASP A 52 6.84 10.48 5.35
CA ASP A 52 5.64 10.13 4.62
C ASP A 52 6.05 9.74 3.20
N VAL A 53 5.59 8.59 2.71
CA VAL A 53 5.92 8.08 1.37
C VAL A 53 4.69 7.50 0.70
N LEU A 54 4.69 7.47 -0.62
CA LEU A 54 3.78 6.64 -1.42
C LEU A 54 4.50 5.35 -1.77
N ALA A 55 3.97 4.22 -1.32
CA ALA A 55 4.51 2.91 -1.62
C ALA A 55 3.43 1.93 -2.09
N ILE A 56 3.81 1.01 -2.96
CA ILE A 56 2.97 -0.10 -3.40
C ILE A 56 3.10 -1.23 -2.38
N ILE A 57 1.96 -1.81 -2.03
CA ILE A 57 1.88 -2.97 -1.15
C ILE A 57 2.05 -4.23 -2.03
N PRO A 58 3.07 -5.07 -1.77
CA PRO A 58 3.30 -6.26 -2.58
C PRO A 58 2.11 -7.23 -2.52
N CYS A 59 1.85 -8.01 -3.58
CA CYS A 59 0.90 -9.14 -3.52
C CYS A 59 1.33 -10.25 -2.53
N ASP A 60 2.59 -10.23 -2.11
CA ASP A 60 3.23 -11.26 -1.28
C ASP A 60 2.97 -11.08 0.23
N VAL A 61 2.36 -9.97 0.64
CA VAL A 61 1.96 -9.77 2.04
C VAL A 61 0.59 -10.38 2.32
N TRP A 62 0.54 -11.24 3.34
CA TRP A 62 -0.63 -12.03 3.70
C TRP A 62 -1.08 -11.72 5.11
N SER A 63 -2.40 -11.62 5.27
CA SER A 63 -3.04 -11.49 6.57
C SER A 63 -2.99 -12.82 7.35
N ALA A 64 -3.26 -12.77 8.66
CA ALA A 64 -3.22 -13.96 9.52
C ALA A 64 -4.14 -15.09 9.01
N ASP A 65 -5.27 -14.74 8.39
CA ASP A 65 -6.26 -15.68 7.89
C ASP A 65 -5.82 -16.39 6.60
N GLU A 66 -4.92 -15.78 5.84
CA GLU A 66 -4.44 -16.28 4.54
C GLU A 66 -3.16 -17.11 4.67
N LEU A 67 -2.51 -17.08 5.83
CA LEU A 67 -1.31 -17.85 6.07
C LEU A 67 -1.65 -19.35 6.09
N PRO A 68 -0.83 -20.19 5.43
CA PRO A 68 -0.95 -21.62 5.62
C PRO A 68 -0.77 -21.93 7.11
N ARG A 69 -1.55 -22.87 7.64
CA ARG A 69 -1.34 -23.42 9.00
C ARG A 69 -0.04 -24.23 9.00
N SER A 70 1.08 -23.52 8.97
CA SER A 70 2.44 -24.02 8.93
C SER A 70 3.14 -23.62 10.22
N VAL A 71 4.06 -24.46 10.69
CA VAL A 71 4.88 -24.20 11.88
C VAL A 71 6.13 -23.36 11.52
N ARG A 72 6.27 -22.98 10.25
CA ARG A 72 7.38 -22.15 9.78
C ARG A 72 7.11 -20.69 10.10
N GLN A 73 8.15 -19.97 10.52
CA GLN A 73 8.09 -18.50 10.59
C GLN A 73 7.94 -17.97 9.17
N ASP A 74 6.75 -17.46 8.85
CA ASP A 74 6.44 -16.84 7.58
C ASP A 74 6.55 -15.32 7.72
N ASN A 75 7.59 -14.76 7.09
CA ASN A 75 7.88 -13.32 7.13
C ASN A 75 6.82 -12.47 6.39
N HIS A 76 5.93 -13.12 5.62
CA HIS A 76 4.84 -12.46 4.89
C HIS A 76 3.85 -11.77 5.83
N PHE A 77 3.62 -12.34 7.03
CA PHE A 77 2.73 -11.74 8.02
C PHE A 77 3.37 -10.53 8.69
N ASP A 78 4.65 -10.63 9.08
CA ASP A 78 5.37 -9.52 9.67
C ASP A 78 5.44 -8.33 8.70
N MET A 79 5.71 -8.62 7.42
CA MET A 79 5.62 -7.61 6.36
C MET A 79 4.20 -7.02 6.27
N TYR A 80 3.14 -7.82 6.35
CA TYR A 80 1.76 -7.34 6.28
C TYR A 80 1.47 -6.37 7.44
N ILE A 81 1.83 -6.76 8.67
CA ILE A 81 1.65 -5.93 9.86
C ILE A 81 2.42 -4.62 9.73
N ASP A 82 3.65 -4.63 9.19
CA ASP A 82 4.42 -3.42 8.97
C ASP A 82 3.72 -2.45 8.00
N TYR A 83 3.21 -2.96 6.87
CA TYR A 83 2.48 -2.16 5.89
C TYR A 83 1.18 -1.59 6.46
N VAL A 84 0.38 -2.41 7.15
CA VAL A 84 -0.85 -1.96 7.81
C VAL A 84 -0.54 -0.93 8.89
N THR A 85 0.50 -1.15 9.69
CA THR A 85 0.95 -0.20 10.72
C THR A 85 1.33 1.14 10.12
N ALA A 86 2.12 1.14 9.04
CA ALA A 86 2.56 2.37 8.39
C ALA A 86 1.39 3.14 7.76
N LEU A 87 0.42 2.43 7.17
CA LEU A 87 -0.80 3.01 6.61
C LEU A 87 -1.69 3.60 7.70
N TRP A 88 -1.90 2.85 8.77
CA TRP A 88 -2.66 3.26 9.94
C TRP A 88 -2.05 4.49 10.60
N ARG A 89 -0.72 4.53 10.79
CA ARG A 89 -0.01 5.70 11.33
C ARG A 89 -0.23 6.96 10.49
N TYR A 90 -0.22 6.83 9.17
CA TYR A 90 -0.46 7.96 8.27
C TYR A 90 -1.90 8.47 8.37
N ARG A 91 -2.87 7.56 8.25
CA ARG A 91 -4.30 7.89 8.32
C ARG A 91 -4.69 8.43 9.68
N ARG A 92 -4.23 7.81 10.75
CA ARG A 92 -4.54 8.23 12.12
C ARG A 92 -4.00 9.62 12.46
N ALA A 93 -2.90 10.02 11.84
CA ALA A 93 -2.37 11.37 11.99
C ALA A 93 -3.28 12.43 11.37
N GLN A 94 -4.07 12.07 10.35
CA GLN A 94 -5.06 12.94 9.72
C GLN A 94 -6.43 12.83 10.39
N ASP A 95 -6.84 11.60 10.70
CA ASP A 95 -8.13 11.27 11.29
C ASP A 95 -7.95 10.35 12.49
N LYS A 96 -8.19 10.90 13.69
CA LYS A 96 -8.05 10.15 14.95
C LYS A 96 -9.12 9.07 15.13
N SER A 97 -10.21 9.13 14.38
CA SER A 97 -11.28 8.13 14.41
C SER A 97 -10.96 6.88 13.58
N PHE A 98 -9.84 6.89 12.84
CA PHE A 98 -9.43 5.78 12.00
C PHE A 98 -8.99 4.56 12.83
N PHE A 99 -9.65 3.44 12.61
CA PHE A 99 -9.40 2.17 13.28
C PHE A 99 -8.44 1.27 12.50
N TRP A 100 -7.93 0.24 13.18
CA TRP A 100 -7.03 -0.74 12.60
C TRP A 100 -7.73 -1.57 11.51
N ASP A 101 -8.98 -1.99 11.74
CA ASP A 101 -9.76 -2.80 10.80
C ASP A 101 -9.90 -2.11 9.42
N GLU A 102 -10.11 -0.79 9.41
CA GLU A 102 -10.15 -0.02 8.16
C GLU A 102 -8.79 0.01 7.46
N ALA A 103 -7.69 0.01 8.22
CA ALA A 103 -6.35 -0.06 7.67
C ALA A 103 -6.08 -1.40 6.98
N GLU A 104 -6.54 -2.49 7.59
CA GLU A 104 -6.43 -3.84 7.03
C GLU A 104 -7.21 -3.96 5.71
N GLU A 105 -8.44 -3.45 5.68
CA GLU A 105 -9.28 -3.49 4.49
C GLU A 105 -8.69 -2.65 3.35
N ILE A 106 -8.17 -1.45 3.65
CA ILE A 106 -7.45 -0.63 2.66
C ILE A 106 -6.19 -1.35 2.19
N CYS A 107 -5.45 -2.03 3.09
CA CYS A 107 -4.25 -2.76 2.73
C CYS A 107 -4.56 -3.94 1.79
N LYS A 108 -5.63 -4.69 2.05
CA LYS A 108 -6.10 -5.78 1.17
C LYS A 108 -6.53 -5.24 -0.19
N ALA A 109 -7.33 -4.17 -0.22
CA ALA A 109 -7.77 -3.54 -1.45
C ALA A 109 -6.59 -2.98 -2.27
N ALA A 110 -5.63 -2.31 -1.61
CA ALA A 110 -4.43 -1.79 -2.24
C ALA A 110 -3.50 -2.89 -2.77
N ARG A 111 -3.49 -4.05 -2.10
CA ARG A 111 -2.76 -5.24 -2.57
C ARG A 111 -3.38 -5.77 -3.87
N GLU A 112 -4.70 -5.85 -3.94
CA GLU A 112 -5.41 -6.32 -5.14
C GLU A 112 -5.30 -5.33 -6.31
N SER A 113 -5.47 -4.04 -6.04
CA SER A 113 -5.39 -2.99 -7.04
C SER A 113 -3.94 -2.64 -7.42
N GLN A 114 -2.97 -3.03 -6.59
CA GLN A 114 -1.56 -2.61 -6.67
C GLN A 114 -1.42 -1.08 -6.73
N GLU A 115 -2.37 -0.35 -6.12
CA GLU A 115 -2.35 1.11 -6.10
C GLU A 115 -1.40 1.62 -5.01
N PRO A 116 -0.54 2.61 -5.32
CA PRO A 116 0.35 3.21 -4.34
C PRO A 116 -0.45 3.85 -3.20
N GLN A 117 -0.15 3.46 -1.96
CA GLN A 117 -0.76 4.02 -0.77
C GLN A 117 0.20 4.94 -0.01
N PRO A 118 -0.31 6.01 0.61
CA PRO A 118 0.48 6.85 1.47
C PRO A 118 0.74 6.11 2.80
N LEU A 119 2.00 5.97 3.15
CA LEU A 119 2.50 5.30 4.35
C LEU A 119 3.35 6.26 5.16
N ARG A 120 3.28 6.14 6.49
CA ARG A 120 4.14 6.86 7.42
C ARG A 120 5.15 5.90 8.03
N ILE A 121 6.41 6.09 7.70
CA ILE A 121 7.52 5.24 8.14
C ILE A 121 8.22 5.93 9.30
N TYR A 122 8.36 5.22 10.41
CA TYR A 122 9.20 5.67 11.53
C TYR A 122 10.58 5.09 11.38
N PHE A 123 11.62 5.92 11.51
CA PHE A 123 12.99 5.46 11.32
C PHE A 123 13.46 4.45 12.38
N ASP A 124 12.81 4.38 13.56
CA ASP A 124 13.11 3.38 14.59
C ASP A 124 12.52 2.00 14.32
N SER A 125 11.46 1.93 13.49
CA SER A 125 10.67 0.71 13.33
C SER A 125 11.38 -0.36 12.51
N GLY A 126 12.49 -0.03 11.84
CA GLY A 126 13.20 -0.94 10.95
C GLY A 126 12.49 -1.24 9.64
N PHE A 127 11.21 -0.83 9.49
CA PHE A 127 10.41 -1.04 8.30
C PHE A 127 10.96 -0.26 7.10
N LYS A 128 11.17 -0.97 5.99
CA LYS A 128 11.66 -0.43 4.72
C LYS A 128 10.83 -1.00 3.57
N PRO A 129 9.82 -0.25 3.08
CA PRO A 129 9.03 -0.72 1.95
C PRO A 129 9.91 -0.86 0.70
N GLN A 130 9.68 -1.93 -0.05
CA GLN A 130 10.47 -2.26 -1.24
C GLN A 130 10.06 -1.43 -2.46
N PHE A 131 8.80 -1.00 -2.53
CA PHE A 131 8.22 -0.34 -3.70
C PHE A 131 7.79 1.08 -3.38
N VAL A 132 8.73 1.99 -3.13
CA VAL A 132 8.44 3.41 -2.93
C VAL A 132 8.39 4.12 -4.27
N THR A 133 7.24 4.72 -4.57
CA THR A 133 7.02 5.51 -5.79
C THR A 133 7.43 6.96 -5.59
N LYS A 134 7.10 7.55 -4.43
CA LYS A 134 7.34 8.97 -4.18
C LYS A 134 7.54 9.24 -2.70
N TYR A 135 8.43 10.17 -2.36
CA TYR A 135 8.50 10.74 -1.01
C TYR A 135 7.54 11.91 -0.91
N LEU A 136 6.68 11.92 0.11
CA LEU A 136 5.73 12.99 0.35
C LEU A 136 6.41 14.06 1.20
N GLU A 137 6.68 15.21 0.59
CA GLU A 137 7.05 16.42 1.33
C GLU A 137 5.81 16.94 2.06
N GLY A 138 6.00 17.42 3.28
CA GLY A 138 4.99 18.23 3.97
C GLY A 138 5.44 18.60 5.35
#